data_AF-A0A2W6TEB8-F1
#
_entry.id   AF-A0A2W6TEB8-F1
#
_cell.length_a   1.000
_cell.length_b   1.000
_cell.length_c   1.000
_cell.angle_alpha   90.00
_cell.angle_beta   90.00
_cell.angle_gamma   90.00
#
_symmetry.space_group_name_H-M   'P 1'
#
loop_
_entity.id
_entity.type
_entity.pdbx_description
1 polymer ?
#
loop_
_entity_poly.entity_id
_entity_poly.type
_entity_poly.pdbx_seq_one_letter_code
_entity_poly.pdbx_strand_id
1 'polypeptide(L)'
;LEKEEGKENKKESSENKKEKEPKSDRSVDTLFRVTLSNHTRLSDIADSKANILLSVNAIIISVCLSVLVPKLDTPKNSHLIIPSFILLLSAVLTIIFAILSTKPNVTQARFTMQDVADRKVNLLFFGNFNRMIFDDYQSAMNILIKDRDYIYDSMVKDLYYLGKVLDRKYRLLSITYKIFMAGIIISVLSFGYAFLSL
;
A
#
# COMPACT_ATOMS: atom_id res chain seq x y z
N LEU A 1 22.48 -63.29 -20.59
CA LEU A 1 23.23 -63.76 -19.42
C LEU A 1 24.68 -63.35 -19.68
N GLU A 2 25.01 -62.08 -19.48
CA GLU A 2 25.52 -61.50 -18.20
C GLU A 2 26.99 -61.89 -17.95
N LYS A 3 27.93 -61.00 -17.57
CA LYS A 3 27.90 -59.54 -17.29
C LYS A 3 29.35 -58.99 -17.21
N GLU A 4 29.53 -57.67 -17.39
CA GLU A 4 30.53 -56.71 -16.80
C GLU A 4 32.01 -57.16 -16.53
N GLU A 5 33.10 -56.38 -16.75
CA GLU A 5 33.40 -54.99 -17.18
C GLU A 5 34.64 -55.04 -18.17
N GLY A 6 35.49 -54.05 -18.49
CA GLY A 6 35.67 -52.69 -17.97
C GLY A 6 36.90 -51.87 -18.46
N LYS A 7 37.09 -50.69 -17.82
CA LYS A 7 38.24 -49.75 -17.83
C LYS A 7 38.68 -48.97 -19.10
N GLU A 8 38.36 -47.68 -19.06
CA GLU A 8 39.23 -46.49 -19.30
C GLU A 8 40.19 -46.38 -20.51
N ASN A 9 39.86 -45.49 -21.45
CA ASN A 9 40.54 -44.18 -21.67
C ASN A 9 39.78 -43.33 -22.73
N LYS A 10 39.32 -42.11 -22.40
CA LYS A 10 39.96 -40.81 -22.75
C LYS A 10 40.30 -40.68 -24.26
N LYS A 11 39.59 -39.89 -25.07
CA LYS A 11 39.63 -38.41 -25.06
C LYS A 11 38.65 -37.74 -26.06
N GLU A 12 38.18 -36.55 -25.69
CA GLU A 12 38.00 -35.33 -26.52
C GLU A 12 37.26 -35.40 -27.88
N SER A 13 35.98 -35.02 -27.85
CA SER A 13 35.43 -33.94 -28.71
C SER A 13 34.17 -33.38 -28.04
N SER A 14 34.33 -32.46 -27.09
CA SER A 14 34.37 -31.01 -27.34
C SER A 14 33.02 -30.42 -27.78
N GLU A 15 32.32 -29.85 -26.80
CA GLU A 15 31.61 -28.58 -26.95
C GLU A 15 30.41 -28.54 -27.91
N ASN A 16 29.31 -29.15 -27.46
CA ASN A 16 27.99 -28.58 -27.68
C ASN A 16 27.30 -28.29 -26.33
N LYS A 17 28.04 -27.64 -25.42
CA LYS A 17 27.44 -26.89 -24.31
C LYS A 17 26.77 -25.66 -24.92
N LYS A 18 25.58 -25.84 -25.50
CA LYS A 18 24.62 -24.74 -25.63
C LYS A 18 24.45 -24.18 -24.23
N GLU A 19 24.88 -22.94 -24.05
CA GLU A 19 24.70 -22.22 -22.81
C GLU A 19 23.22 -22.32 -22.43
N LYS A 20 22.94 -22.93 -21.27
CA LYS A 20 21.59 -22.95 -20.74
C LYS A 20 21.30 -21.50 -20.39
N GLU A 21 20.52 -20.80 -21.22
CA GLU A 21 19.96 -19.50 -20.88
C GLU A 21 19.48 -19.55 -19.42
N PRO A 22 19.91 -18.60 -18.58
CA PRO A 22 19.82 -18.77 -17.15
C PRO A 22 18.36 -18.81 -16.74
N LYS A 23 17.88 -19.98 -16.26
CA LYS A 23 16.56 -20.14 -15.62
C LYS A 23 16.33 -19.14 -14.47
N SER A 24 17.41 -18.52 -13.99
CA SER A 24 17.43 -17.35 -13.10
C SER A 24 16.55 -16.21 -13.61
N ASP A 25 16.77 -15.69 -14.83
CA ASP A 25 16.13 -14.44 -15.29
C ASP A 25 14.60 -14.54 -15.26
N ARG A 26 14.03 -15.61 -15.82
CA ARG A 26 12.57 -15.83 -15.79
C ARG A 26 12.01 -15.98 -14.38
N SER A 27 12.80 -16.49 -13.44
CA SER A 27 12.40 -16.58 -12.02
C SER A 27 12.43 -15.21 -11.35
N VAL A 28 13.43 -14.38 -11.66
CA VAL A 28 13.55 -12.99 -11.18
C VAL A 28 12.43 -12.11 -11.76
N ASP A 29 12.15 -12.19 -13.06
CA ASP A 29 11.02 -11.50 -13.71
C ASP A 29 9.67 -11.89 -13.08
N THR A 30 9.51 -13.18 -12.77
CA THR A 30 8.30 -13.70 -12.09
C THR A 30 8.21 -13.16 -10.66
N LEU A 31 9.32 -13.11 -9.91
CA LEU A 31 9.37 -12.54 -8.57
C LEU A 31 8.96 -11.06 -8.57
N PHE A 32 9.51 -10.23 -9.46
CA PHE A 32 9.13 -8.82 -9.55
C PHE A 32 7.66 -8.65 -9.95
N ARG A 33 7.18 -9.40 -10.96
CA ARG A 33 5.77 -9.36 -11.39
C ARG A 33 4.80 -9.72 -10.26
N VAL A 34 5.06 -10.82 -9.55
CA VAL A 34 4.21 -11.28 -8.43
C VAL A 34 4.26 -10.28 -7.28
N THR A 35 5.45 -9.79 -6.94
CA THR A 35 5.62 -8.87 -5.80
C THR A 35 4.98 -7.51 -6.07
N LEU A 36 5.17 -6.93 -7.26
CA LEU A 36 4.54 -5.67 -7.66
C LEU A 36 3.00 -5.79 -7.67
N SER A 37 2.47 -6.88 -8.24
CA SER A 37 1.04 -7.20 -8.21
C SER A 37 0.49 -7.32 -6.78
N ASN A 38 1.23 -7.97 -5.88
CA ASN A 38 0.88 -8.06 -4.46
C ASN A 38 0.86 -6.69 -3.78
N HIS A 39 1.81 -5.79 -4.06
CA HIS A 39 1.80 -4.44 -3.50
C HIS A 39 0.62 -3.61 -3.98
N THR A 40 0.27 -3.66 -5.27
CA THR A 40 -0.94 -3.02 -5.80
C THR A 40 -2.18 -3.56 -5.09
N ARG A 41 -2.33 -4.89 -5.03
CA ARG A 41 -3.46 -5.55 -4.34
C ARG A 41 -3.54 -5.18 -2.86
N LEU A 42 -2.43 -5.05 -2.15
CA LEU A 42 -2.40 -4.59 -0.75
C LEU A 42 -2.81 -3.12 -0.63
N SER A 43 -2.44 -2.26 -1.59
CA SER A 43 -2.91 -0.87 -1.66
C SER A 43 -4.43 -0.81 -1.84
N ASP A 44 -4.99 -1.64 -2.73
CA ASP A 44 -6.44 -1.73 -2.98
C ASP A 44 -7.20 -2.26 -1.76
N ILE A 45 -6.64 -3.26 -1.06
CA ILE A 45 -7.20 -3.78 0.20
C ILE A 45 -7.23 -2.69 1.28
N ALA A 46 -6.20 -1.83 1.35
CA ALA A 46 -6.18 -0.71 2.28
C ALA A 46 -7.25 0.35 1.95
N ASP A 47 -7.44 0.69 0.67
CA ASP A 47 -8.51 1.62 0.24
C ASP A 47 -9.90 1.05 0.49
N SER A 48 -10.10 -0.25 0.20
CA SER A 48 -11.36 -0.94 0.49
C SER A 48 -11.70 -0.90 1.99
N LYS A 49 -10.72 -1.16 2.87
CA LYS A 49 -10.90 -1.04 4.32
C LYS A 49 -11.21 0.39 4.78
N ALA A 50 -10.56 1.39 4.21
CA ALA A 50 -10.88 2.79 4.50
C ALA A 50 -12.29 3.17 4.03
N ASN A 51 -12.72 2.71 2.85
CA ASN A 51 -14.07 2.94 2.33
C ASN A 51 -15.15 2.27 3.18
N ILE A 52 -14.89 1.08 3.74
CA ILE A 52 -15.78 0.42 4.72
C ILE A 52 -15.89 1.26 6.00
N LEU A 53 -14.78 1.81 6.51
CA LEU A 53 -14.82 2.72 7.66
C LEU A 53 -15.61 4.00 7.36
N LEU A 54 -15.50 4.55 6.16
CA LEU A 54 -16.28 5.71 5.73
C LEU A 54 -17.79 5.41 5.69
N SER A 55 -18.20 4.31 5.06
CA SER A 55 -19.63 3.97 4.93
C SER A 55 -20.28 3.67 6.28
N VAL A 56 -19.61 2.92 7.16
CA VAL A 56 -20.12 2.63 8.52
C VAL A 56 -20.28 3.92 9.33
N ASN A 57 -19.32 4.84 9.29
CA ASN A 57 -19.43 6.10 10.03
C ASN A 57 -20.47 7.05 9.43
N ALA A 58 -20.66 7.05 8.11
CA ALA A 58 -21.76 7.79 7.47
C ALA A 58 -23.14 7.28 7.92
N ILE A 59 -23.31 5.96 8.07
CA ILE A 59 -24.53 5.36 8.63
C ILE A 59 -24.73 5.78 10.09
N ILE A 60 -23.69 5.71 10.93
CA ILE A 60 -23.75 6.13 12.34
C ILE A 60 -24.20 7.60 12.47
N ILE A 61 -23.60 8.50 11.67
CA ILE A 61 -23.96 9.92 11.66
C ILE A 61 -25.41 10.11 11.18
N SER A 62 -25.82 9.45 10.09
CA SER A 62 -27.18 9.51 9.56
C SER A 62 -28.24 9.10 10.59
N VAL A 63 -28.00 7.98 11.31
CA VAL A 63 -28.90 7.51 12.37
C VAL A 63 -28.90 8.46 13.57
N CYS A 64 -27.74 8.99 13.99
CA CYS A 64 -27.67 9.97 15.09
C CYS A 64 -28.44 11.25 14.76
N LEU A 65 -28.29 11.80 13.55
CA LEU A 65 -29.00 13.00 13.11
C LEU A 65 -30.50 12.76 12.94
N SER A 66 -30.90 11.57 12.46
CA SER A 66 -32.32 11.26 12.19
C SER A 66 -33.11 10.86 13.44
N VAL A 67 -32.49 10.17 14.40
CA VAL A 67 -33.18 9.51 15.54
C VAL A 67 -32.87 10.17 16.88
N LEU A 68 -31.63 10.65 17.06
CA LEU A 68 -31.14 11.17 18.33
C LEU A 68 -31.38 12.68 18.43
N VAL A 69 -30.90 13.47 17.45
CA VAL A 69 -31.01 14.94 17.49
C VAL A 69 -32.44 15.45 17.75
N PRO A 70 -33.50 14.98 17.05
CA PRO A 70 -34.87 15.46 17.30
C PRO A 70 -35.40 15.13 18.71
N LYS A 71 -34.77 14.19 19.42
CA LYS A 71 -35.13 13.83 20.80
C LYS A 71 -34.40 14.68 21.84
N LEU A 72 -33.29 15.33 21.49
CA LEU A 72 -32.49 16.14 22.43
C LEU A 72 -33.19 17.44 22.84
N ASP A 73 -34.09 17.98 22.01
CA ASP A 73 -34.91 19.16 22.34
C ASP A 73 -35.93 18.92 23.47
N THR A 74 -36.12 17.66 23.90
CA THR A 74 -36.98 17.32 25.04
C THR A 74 -36.17 17.32 26.34
N PRO A 75 -36.52 18.11 27.38
CA PRO A 75 -35.74 18.20 28.62
C PRO A 75 -35.42 16.88 29.31
N LYS A 76 -36.32 15.87 29.21
CA LYS A 76 -36.08 14.51 29.74
C LYS A 76 -34.85 13.81 29.13
N ASN A 77 -34.47 14.15 27.89
CA ASN A 77 -33.42 13.46 27.13
C ASN A 77 -32.06 14.17 27.17
N SER A 78 -31.92 15.24 27.97
CA SER A 78 -30.67 16.01 28.08
C SER A 78 -29.44 15.16 28.45
N HIS A 79 -29.64 14.08 29.21
CA HIS A 79 -28.62 13.08 29.53
C HIS A 79 -28.00 12.39 28.30
N LEU A 80 -28.71 12.30 27.17
CA LEU A 80 -28.23 11.67 25.94
C LEU A 80 -27.35 12.60 25.09
N ILE A 81 -27.29 13.91 25.38
CA ILE A 81 -26.50 14.88 24.60
C ILE A 81 -25.01 14.52 24.62
N ILE A 82 -24.46 14.24 25.81
CA ILE A 82 -23.02 13.96 25.98
C ILE A 82 -22.61 12.66 25.26
N PRO A 83 -23.27 11.51 25.44
CA PRO A 83 -22.97 10.29 24.68
C PRO A 83 -23.10 10.48 23.16
N SER A 84 -24.13 11.20 22.71
CA SER A 84 -24.37 11.48 21.28
C SER A 84 -23.24 12.32 20.67
N PHE A 85 -22.77 13.33 21.40
CA PHE A 85 -21.67 14.19 20.96
C PHE A 85 -20.35 13.42 20.89
N ILE A 86 -20.06 12.56 21.88
CA ILE A 86 -18.87 11.69 21.87
C ILE A 86 -18.90 10.76 20.64
N LEU A 87 -20.04 10.13 20.35
CA LEU A 87 -20.21 9.25 19.20
C LEU A 87 -19.95 10.00 17.88
N LEU A 88 -20.63 11.13 17.67
CA LEU A 88 -20.48 11.96 16.46
C LEU A 88 -19.04 12.47 16.30
N LEU A 89 -18.41 12.96 17.36
CA LEU A 89 -17.01 13.41 17.34
C LEU A 89 -16.07 12.27 16.94
N SER A 90 -16.25 11.08 17.50
CA SER A 90 -15.44 9.92 17.17
C SER A 90 -15.62 9.45 15.72
N ALA A 91 -16.85 9.55 15.19
CA ALA A 91 -17.15 9.20 13.80
C ALA A 91 -16.50 10.19 12.82
N VAL A 92 -16.56 11.49 13.10
CA VAL A 92 -15.89 12.53 12.31
C VAL A 92 -14.37 12.34 12.33
N LEU A 93 -13.76 12.10 13.50
CA LEU A 93 -12.33 11.81 13.59
C LEU A 93 -11.95 10.55 12.79
N THR A 94 -12.74 9.49 12.87
CA THR A 94 -12.53 8.26 12.09
C THR A 94 -12.57 8.54 10.59
N ILE A 95 -13.55 9.34 10.11
CA ILE A 95 -13.65 9.75 8.71
C ILE A 95 -12.41 10.53 8.25
N ILE A 96 -11.93 11.49 9.05
CA ILE A 96 -10.73 12.28 8.73
C ILE A 96 -9.50 11.37 8.55
N PHE A 97 -9.27 10.44 9.48
CA PHE A 97 -8.13 9.51 9.37
C PHE A 97 -8.30 8.48 8.23
N ALA A 98 -9.52 8.04 7.94
CA ALA A 98 -9.81 7.20 6.77
C ALA A 98 -9.46 7.92 5.45
N ILE A 99 -9.92 9.16 5.25
CA ILE A 99 -9.58 9.98 4.06
C ILE A 99 -8.07 10.24 3.98
N LEU A 100 -7.41 10.51 5.10
CA LEU A 100 -5.95 10.68 5.13
C LEU A 100 -5.20 9.40 4.72
N SER A 101 -5.78 8.21 4.96
CA SER A 101 -5.19 6.94 4.55
C SER A 101 -5.38 6.64 3.04
N THR A 102 -6.44 7.14 2.40
CA THR A 102 -6.65 6.99 0.94
C THR A 102 -6.01 8.11 0.13
N LYS A 103 -5.62 9.22 0.76
CA LYS A 103 -4.97 10.36 0.08
C LYS A 103 -3.70 9.90 -0.67
N PRO A 104 -3.62 10.10 -2.00
CA PRO A 104 -2.42 9.74 -2.76
C PRO A 104 -1.23 10.59 -2.30
N ASN A 105 -0.11 9.91 -2.02
CA ASN A 105 1.13 10.56 -1.62
C ASN A 105 2.17 10.40 -2.74
N VAL A 106 2.36 11.46 -3.52
CA VAL A 106 3.42 11.53 -4.54
C VAL A 106 4.73 11.89 -3.88
N THR A 107 5.63 10.91 -3.74
CA THR A 107 7.04 11.15 -3.44
C THR A 107 7.63 11.99 -4.59
N GLN A 108 7.94 13.26 -4.31
CA GLN A 108 8.54 14.16 -5.30
C GLN A 108 10.04 14.19 -5.08
N ALA A 109 10.80 13.72 -6.07
CA ALA A 109 12.22 13.96 -6.16
C ALA A 109 12.52 14.68 -7.49
N ARG A 110 13.44 15.65 -7.45
CA ARG A 110 14.03 16.27 -8.64
C ARG A 110 15.37 15.59 -8.87
N PHE A 111 15.67 15.27 -10.11
CA PHE A 111 16.90 14.59 -10.51
C PHE A 111 17.54 15.31 -11.70
N THR A 112 18.84 15.10 -11.86
CA THR A 112 19.64 15.55 -12.99
C THR A 112 19.99 14.38 -13.92
N MET A 113 20.49 14.68 -15.11
CA MET A 113 21.07 13.65 -15.99
C MET A 113 22.26 12.92 -15.36
N GLN A 114 23.01 13.60 -14.49
CA GLN A 114 24.10 12.99 -13.73
C GLN A 114 23.57 11.88 -12.81
N ASP A 115 22.44 12.10 -12.14
CA ASP A 115 21.82 11.10 -11.26
C ASP A 115 21.34 9.86 -12.02
N VAL A 116 20.95 10.02 -13.29
CA VAL A 116 20.58 8.91 -14.19
C VAL A 116 21.80 8.07 -14.53
N ALA A 117 22.89 8.72 -14.95
CA ALA A 117 24.17 8.04 -15.23
C ALA A 117 24.72 7.32 -13.98
N ASP A 118 24.61 7.95 -12.81
CA ASP A 118 24.98 7.39 -11.50
C ASP A 118 24.02 6.30 -10.98
N ARG A 119 22.99 5.91 -11.75
CA ARG A 119 21.92 4.97 -11.37
C ARG A 119 21.14 5.34 -10.11
N LYS A 120 21.20 6.59 -9.63
CA LYS A 120 20.55 7.06 -8.40
C LYS A 120 19.03 7.24 -8.57
N VAL A 121 18.57 7.48 -9.80
CA VAL A 121 17.15 7.66 -10.13
C VAL A 121 16.43 6.32 -10.28
N ASN A 122 15.25 6.20 -9.66
CA ASN A 122 14.26 5.22 -10.08
C ASN A 122 13.42 5.81 -11.23
N LEU A 123 13.76 5.42 -12.46
CA LEU A 123 13.09 5.87 -13.69
C LEU A 123 11.71 5.25 -13.89
N LEU A 124 11.38 4.15 -13.20
CA LEU A 124 10.12 3.42 -13.36
C LEU A 124 8.97 4.05 -12.54
N PHE A 125 9.30 4.85 -11.51
CA PHE A 125 8.29 5.49 -10.67
C PHE A 125 7.68 6.73 -11.34
N PHE A 126 6.36 6.72 -11.51
CA PHE A 126 5.58 7.79 -12.15
C PHE A 126 5.79 9.18 -11.52
N GLY A 127 5.99 9.27 -10.20
CA GLY A 127 6.24 10.54 -9.52
C GLY A 127 7.60 11.18 -9.86
N ASN A 128 8.53 10.41 -10.43
CA ASN A 128 9.85 10.87 -10.84
C ASN A 128 9.86 11.31 -12.31
N PHE A 129 9.37 10.47 -13.23
CA PHE A 129 9.43 10.78 -14.67
C PHE A 129 8.43 11.85 -15.12
N ASN A 130 7.32 12.08 -14.40
CA ASN A 130 6.32 13.10 -14.72
C ASN A 130 6.85 14.56 -14.71
N ARG A 131 8.12 14.78 -14.38
CA ARG A 131 8.80 16.08 -14.45
C ARG A 131 10.00 16.11 -15.40
N MET A 132 10.29 15.01 -16.09
CA MET A 132 11.32 14.96 -17.14
C MET A 132 10.75 15.45 -18.47
N ILE A 133 11.60 16.03 -19.31
CA ILE A 133 11.28 16.27 -20.71
C ILE A 133 11.25 14.90 -21.43
N PHE A 134 10.47 14.77 -22.50
CA PHE A 134 10.32 13.49 -23.20
C PHE A 134 11.65 12.95 -23.73
N ASP A 135 12.46 13.80 -24.38
CA ASP A 135 13.77 13.40 -24.94
C ASP A 135 14.75 12.93 -23.87
N ASP A 136 14.71 13.59 -22.70
CA ASP A 136 15.49 13.22 -21.51
C ASP A 136 15.07 11.83 -20.99
N TYR A 137 13.77 11.61 -20.84
CA TYR A 137 13.21 10.34 -20.39
C TYR A 137 13.47 9.21 -21.39
N GLN A 138 13.32 9.47 -22.69
CA GLN A 138 13.61 8.52 -23.76
C GLN A 138 15.09 8.12 -23.76
N SER A 139 16.00 9.09 -23.59
CA SER A 139 17.44 8.84 -23.50
C SER A 139 17.79 7.99 -22.28
N ALA A 140 17.26 8.35 -21.10
CA ALA A 140 17.43 7.58 -19.87
C ALA A 140 16.90 6.14 -20.00
N MET A 141 15.73 5.97 -20.62
CA MET A 141 15.11 4.65 -20.82
C MET A 141 15.88 3.79 -21.84
N ASN A 142 16.43 4.39 -22.89
CA ASN A 142 17.31 3.71 -23.85
C ASN A 142 18.63 3.23 -23.24
N ILE A 143 19.12 3.89 -22.18
CA ILE A 143 20.27 3.43 -21.39
C ILE A 143 19.85 2.27 -20.50
N LEU A 144 18.76 2.43 -19.74
CA LEU A 144 18.24 1.41 -18.83
C LEU A 144 17.90 0.09 -19.54
N ILE A 145 17.21 0.12 -20.68
CA ILE A 145 16.81 -1.10 -21.42
C ILE A 145 18.02 -1.92 -21.91
N LYS A 146 19.19 -1.29 -22.08
CA LYS A 146 20.42 -1.96 -22.54
C LYS A 146 21.24 -2.58 -21.40
N ASP A 147 20.92 -2.28 -20.14
CA ASP A 147 21.68 -2.71 -18.97
C ASP A 147 20.80 -3.51 -18.00
N ARG A 148 21.02 -4.84 -17.96
CA ARG A 148 20.23 -5.77 -17.14
C ARG A 148 20.31 -5.47 -15.65
N ASP A 149 21.51 -5.15 -15.16
CA ASP A 149 21.71 -4.84 -13.74
C ASP A 149 21.01 -3.53 -13.37
N TYR A 150 21.01 -2.53 -14.25
CA TYR A 150 20.31 -1.26 -14.03
C TYR A 150 18.77 -1.42 -14.05
N ILE A 151 18.24 -2.34 -14.87
CA ILE A 151 16.83 -2.75 -14.81
C ILE A 151 16.50 -3.32 -13.42
N TYR A 152 17.28 -4.28 -12.94
CA TYR A 152 17.05 -4.92 -11.63
C TYR A 152 17.19 -3.92 -10.48
N ASP A 153 18.24 -3.10 -10.47
CA ASP A 153 18.44 -1.99 -9.52
C ASP A 153 17.23 -1.04 -9.46
N SER A 154 16.66 -0.72 -10.62
CA SER A 154 15.52 0.20 -10.72
C SER A 154 14.25 -0.44 -10.17
N MET A 155 14.00 -1.72 -10.46
CA MET A 155 12.86 -2.46 -9.90
C MET A 155 12.99 -2.68 -8.38
N VAL A 156 14.20 -2.90 -7.86
CA VAL A 156 14.45 -2.97 -6.40
C VAL A 156 14.13 -1.63 -5.73
N LYS A 157 14.57 -0.52 -6.31
CA LYS A 157 14.25 0.84 -5.82
C LYS A 157 12.74 1.09 -5.85
N ASP A 158 12.06 0.71 -6.94
CA ASP A 158 10.61 0.91 -7.06
C ASP A 158 9.83 0.12 -6.00
N LEU A 159 10.15 -1.16 -5.85
CA LEU A 159 9.56 -2.03 -4.82
C LEU A 159 9.78 -1.48 -3.41
N TYR A 160 10.97 -0.95 -3.10
CA TYR A 160 11.28 -0.33 -1.81
C TYR A 160 10.45 0.93 -1.55
N TYR A 161 10.33 1.83 -2.54
CA TYR A 161 9.53 3.05 -2.38
C TYR A 161 8.02 2.76 -2.31
N LEU A 162 7.53 1.80 -3.11
CA LEU A 162 6.15 1.33 -3.05
C LEU A 162 5.82 0.71 -1.68
N GLY A 163 6.76 -0.06 -1.10
CA GLY A 163 6.67 -0.56 0.27
C GLY A 163 6.55 0.55 1.32
N LYS A 164 7.32 1.64 1.20
CA LYS A 164 7.21 2.81 2.11
C LYS A 164 5.86 3.53 2.00
N VAL A 165 5.32 3.68 0.79
CA VAL A 165 3.99 4.28 0.60
C VAL A 165 2.92 3.39 1.24
N LEU A 166 3.04 2.07 1.09
CA LEU A 166 2.12 1.08 1.65
C LEU A 166 2.17 1.05 3.19
N ASP A 167 3.35 1.04 3.82
CA ASP A 167 3.48 1.13 5.29
C ASP A 167 2.74 2.34 5.85
N ARG A 168 2.97 3.53 5.27
CA ARG A 168 2.29 4.76 5.68
C ARG A 168 0.76 4.61 5.61
N LYS A 169 0.25 4.00 4.54
CA LYS A 169 -1.17 3.73 4.32
C LYS A 169 -1.75 2.85 5.43
N TYR A 170 -1.09 1.73 5.72
CA TYR A 170 -1.48 0.78 6.76
C TYR A 170 -1.35 1.35 8.17
N ARG A 171 -0.33 2.18 8.45
CA ARG A 171 -0.16 2.86 9.75
C ARG A 171 -1.27 3.87 10.01
N LEU A 172 -1.64 4.68 9.01
CA LEU A 172 -2.78 5.59 9.12
C LEU A 172 -4.08 4.81 9.35
N LEU A 173 -4.34 3.78 8.53
CA LEU A 173 -5.51 2.92 8.68
C LEU A 173 -5.57 2.22 10.06
N SER A 174 -4.44 1.79 10.61
CA SER A 174 -4.36 1.22 11.97
C SER A 174 -4.72 2.23 13.05
N ILE A 175 -4.31 3.48 12.91
CA ILE A 175 -4.72 4.58 13.81
C ILE A 175 -6.22 4.83 13.68
N THR A 176 -6.76 4.84 12.45
CA THR A 176 -8.20 4.97 12.19
C THR A 176 -9.02 3.92 12.95
N TYR A 177 -8.62 2.63 12.87
CA TYR A 177 -9.29 1.55 13.60
C TYR A 177 -9.23 1.72 15.13
N LYS A 178 -8.10 2.20 15.68
CA LYS A 178 -7.96 2.47 17.13
C LYS A 178 -8.89 3.59 17.58
N ILE A 179 -8.96 4.69 16.83
CA ILE A 179 -9.86 5.82 17.11
C ILE A 179 -11.32 5.38 17.05
N PHE A 180 -11.70 4.65 15.98
CA PHE A 180 -13.06 4.14 15.80
C PHE A 180 -13.50 3.21 16.93
N MET A 181 -12.65 2.24 17.28
CA MET A 181 -12.94 1.25 18.33
C MET A 181 -13.04 1.91 19.72
N ALA A 182 -12.10 2.79 20.07
CA ALA A 182 -12.14 3.54 21.32
C ALA A 182 -13.38 4.45 21.39
N GLY A 183 -13.69 5.15 20.29
CA GLY A 183 -14.87 6.01 20.17
C GLY A 183 -16.18 5.29 20.42
N ILE A 184 -16.38 4.13 19.78
CA ILE A 184 -17.56 3.29 20.00
C ILE A 184 -17.62 2.80 21.45
N ILE A 185 -16.53 2.29 22.02
CA ILE A 185 -16.52 1.79 23.40
C ILE A 185 -16.87 2.91 24.40
N ILE A 186 -16.24 4.07 24.30
CA ILE A 186 -16.50 5.22 25.19
C ILE A 186 -17.94 5.71 25.00
N SER A 187 -18.43 5.78 23.76
CA SER A 187 -19.83 6.11 23.46
C SER A 187 -20.80 5.14 24.14
N VAL A 188 -20.63 3.82 23.94
CA VAL A 188 -21.52 2.79 24.52
C VAL A 188 -21.52 2.85 26.04
N LEU A 189 -20.35 3.00 26.68
CA LEU A 189 -20.26 3.18 28.13
C LEU A 189 -20.95 4.48 28.59
N SER A 190 -20.82 5.57 27.82
CA SER A 190 -21.48 6.85 28.12
C SER A 190 -23.00 6.75 28.02
N PHE A 191 -23.54 6.07 26.99
CA PHE A 191 -24.98 5.79 26.89
C PHE A 191 -25.46 4.91 28.05
N GLY A 192 -24.72 3.84 28.38
CA GLY A 192 -25.04 2.98 29.52
C GLY A 192 -25.09 3.73 30.85
N TYR A 193 -24.10 4.59 31.11
CA TYR A 193 -24.09 5.46 32.29
C TYR A 193 -25.27 6.44 32.28
N ALA A 194 -25.56 7.09 31.15
CA ALA A 194 -26.65 8.06 31.03
C ALA A 194 -28.04 7.43 31.29
N PHE A 195 -28.24 6.14 30.93
CA PHE A 195 -29.45 5.39 31.28
C PHE A 195 -29.49 4.91 32.74
N LEU A 196 -28.33 4.67 33.38
CA LEU A 196 -28.25 4.29 34.80
C LEU A 196 -28.34 5.50 35.75
N SER A 197 -28.05 6.71 35.27
CA SER A 197 -28.19 7.97 36.00
C SER A 197 -29.57 8.62 35.88
N LEU A 198 -30.56 7.90 35.33
CA LEU A 198 -31.92 8.36 35.06
C LEU A 198 -32.90 7.98 36.19
#